data_AF-A0A928KYF3-F1
#
_entry.id   AF-A0A928KYF3-F1
#
_cell.length_a   1.000
_cell.length_b   1.000
_cell.length_c   1.000
_cell.angle_alpha   90.00
_cell.angle_beta   90.00
_cell.angle_gamma   90.00
#
_symmetry.space_group_name_H-M   'P 1'
#
loop_
_entity.id
_entity.type
_entity.pdbx_description
1 polymer ?
#
loop_
_entity_poly.entity_id
_entity_poly.type
_entity_poly.pdbx_seq_one_letter_code
_entity_poly.pdbx_strand_id
1 'polypeptide(L)'
;MRNLPSYNINFEDLIMKEIIAAIICGILAIIYLVISIMSFKEKGFLFNNAYIWASKQEREKMNKKPYYRQTAIVFALIAFTFLCMAVEIITGMEWLWIVIGAAYILVFVYAVKSSIK
;
A
#
# COMPACT_ATOMS: atom_id res chain seq x y z
N MET A 1 -48.37 -2.16 7.95
CA MET A 1 -47.16 -1.31 7.89
C MET A 1 -45.96 -2.23 7.92
N ARG A 2 -45.06 -2.14 6.93
CA ARG A 2 -43.85 -2.98 6.85
C ARG A 2 -42.88 -2.44 7.92
N ASN A 3 -42.60 -3.22 8.97
CA ASN A 3 -41.56 -2.88 9.94
C ASN A 3 -40.22 -2.89 9.20
N LEU A 4 -39.75 -1.71 8.81
CA LEU A 4 -38.39 -1.54 8.32
C LEU A 4 -37.46 -1.70 9.52
N PRO A 5 -36.43 -2.56 9.46
CA PRO A 5 -35.50 -2.70 10.55
C PRO A 5 -34.80 -1.35 10.78
N SER A 6 -35.00 -0.77 11.96
CA SER A 6 -34.22 0.37 12.44
C SER A 6 -32.79 -0.13 12.67
N TYR A 7 -31.90 0.12 11.72
CA TYR A 7 -30.48 -0.18 11.87
C TYR A 7 -29.89 0.78 12.91
N ASN A 8 -30.00 0.40 14.18
CA ASN A 8 -29.52 1.17 15.32
C ASN A 8 -28.03 0.86 15.50
N ILE A 9 -27.17 1.53 14.71
CA ILE A 9 -25.72 1.48 14.93
C ILE A 9 -25.44 2.35 16.15
N ASN A 10 -24.87 1.77 17.21
CA ASN A 10 -24.44 2.58 18.34
C ASN A 10 -23.21 3.41 17.93
N PHE A 11 -23.16 4.66 18.37
CA PHE A 11 -22.03 5.56 18.10
C PHE A 11 -20.68 4.98 18.57
N GLU A 12 -20.68 4.25 19.68
CA GLU A 12 -19.51 3.53 20.20
C GLU A 12 -19.02 2.47 19.21
N ASP A 13 -19.93 1.73 18.55
CA ASP A 13 -19.56 0.72 17.56
C ASP A 13 -18.92 1.34 16.31
N LEU A 14 -19.30 2.57 15.95
CA LEU A 14 -18.70 3.30 14.83
C LEU A 14 -17.25 3.70 15.16
N ILE A 15 -17.04 4.31 16.33
CA ILE A 15 -15.70 4.72 16.79
C ILE A 15 -14.77 3.52 16.90
N MET A 16 -15.24 2.40 17.46
CA MET A 16 -14.43 1.20 17.58
C MET A 16 -14.00 0.65 16.21
N LYS A 17 -14.87 0.73 15.18
CA LYS A 17 -14.52 0.32 13.82
C LYS A 17 -13.46 1.24 13.21
N GLU A 18 -13.57 2.55 13.38
CA GLU A 18 -12.60 3.53 12.89
C GLU A 18 -11.22 3.33 13.56
N ILE A 19 -11.19 3.13 14.88
CA ILE A 19 -9.94 2.83 15.60
C ILE A 19 -9.28 1.55 15.07
N ILE A 20 -10.07 0.47 14.89
CA ILE A 20 -9.54 -0.79 14.34
C ILE A 20 -9.00 -0.57 12.92
N ALA A 21 -9.72 0.17 12.08
CA ALA A 21 -9.29 0.48 10.72
C ALA A 21 -7.99 1.29 10.69
N ALA A 22 -7.86 2.31 11.56
CA ALA A 22 -6.64 3.11 11.68
C ALA A 22 -5.44 2.26 12.14
N ILE A 23 -5.63 1.34 13.10
CA ILE A 23 -4.59 0.43 13.56
C ILE A 23 -4.13 -0.49 12.43
N ILE A 24 -5.07 -1.09 11.69
CA ILE A 24 -4.75 -1.95 10.54
C ILE A 24 -3.96 -1.16 9.49
N CYS A 25 -4.41 0.04 9.15
CA CYS A 25 -3.70 0.91 8.20
C CYS A 25 -2.29 1.25 8.69
N GLY A 26 -2.13 1.58 9.98
CA GLY A 26 -0.81 1.85 10.58
C GLY A 26 0.13 0.65 10.52
N ILE A 27 -0.36 -0.56 10.84
CA ILE A 27 0.43 -1.79 10.75
C ILE A 27 0.86 -2.06 9.30
N LEU A 28 -0.07 -1.94 8.34
CA LEU A 28 0.24 -2.12 6.93
C LEU A 28 1.26 -1.09 6.43
N ALA A 29 1.13 0.17 6.83
CA ALA A 29 2.10 1.22 6.49
C ALA A 29 3.51 0.85 6.95
N ILE A 30 3.65 0.35 8.19
CA ILE A 30 4.95 -0.10 8.74
C ILE A 30 5.50 -1.29 7.94
N ILE A 31 4.69 -2.31 7.68
CA ILE A 31 5.11 -3.50 6.93
C ILE A 31 5.62 -3.10 5.54
N TYR A 32 4.85 -2.30 4.80
CA TYR A 32 5.23 -1.87 3.45
C TYR A 32 6.46 -0.95 3.45
N LEU A 33 6.60 -0.09 4.48
CA LEU A 33 7.79 0.74 4.65
C LEU A 33 9.04 -0.10 4.88
N VAL A 34 8.95 -1.14 5.73
CA VAL A 34 10.07 -2.07 5.96
C VAL A 34 10.47 -2.77 4.66
N ILE A 35 9.50 -3.28 3.89
CA ILE A 35 9.76 -3.92 2.58
C ILE A 35 10.44 -2.92 1.63
N SER A 36 9.97 -1.67 1.60
CA SER A 36 10.55 -0.61 0.78
C SER A 36 12.01 -0.32 1.16
N ILE A 37 12.30 -0.13 2.45
CA ILE A 37 13.65 0.14 2.96
C ILE A 37 14.60 -1.03 2.65
N MET A 38 14.15 -2.26 2.86
CA MET A 38 14.93 -3.46 2.51
C MET A 38 15.20 -3.53 1.01
N SER A 39 14.21 -3.21 0.18
CA SER A 39 14.34 -3.21 -1.27
C SER A 39 15.30 -2.12 -1.78
N PHE A 40 15.28 -0.92 -1.20
CA PHE A 40 16.26 0.13 -1.50
C PHE A 40 17.69 -0.28 -1.13
N LYS A 41 17.83 -1.12 -0.09
CA LYS A 41 19.10 -1.73 0.31
C LYS A 41 19.47 -2.97 -0.51
N GLU A 42 18.69 -3.34 -1.52
CA GLU A 42 18.85 -4.55 -2.33
C GLU A 42 18.88 -5.84 -1.47
N LYS A 43 18.14 -5.83 -0.34
CA LYS A 43 18.05 -6.93 0.63
C LYS A 43 16.66 -7.56 0.64
N GLY A 44 16.62 -8.86 0.97
CA GLY A 44 15.38 -9.61 1.15
C GLY A 44 14.87 -10.25 -0.13
N PHE A 45 13.57 -10.55 -0.17
CA PHE A 45 12.93 -11.11 -1.35
C PHE A 45 12.59 -10.00 -2.35
N LEU A 46 12.84 -10.24 -3.63
CA LEU A 46 12.53 -9.29 -4.71
C LEU A 46 11.05 -9.44 -5.12
N PHE A 47 10.18 -8.62 -4.53
CA PHE A 47 8.75 -8.53 -4.86
C PHE A 47 8.53 -7.79 -6.19
N ASN A 48 9.00 -8.37 -7.27
CA ASN A 48 8.85 -7.84 -8.62
C ASN A 48 8.35 -8.93 -9.57
N ASN A 49 7.39 -8.59 -10.43
CA ASN A 49 6.75 -9.55 -11.34
C ASN A 49 7.77 -10.25 -12.26
N ALA A 50 8.76 -9.52 -12.79
CA ALA A 50 9.79 -10.13 -13.63
C ALA A 50 10.60 -11.19 -12.87
N TYR A 51 10.90 -10.95 -11.59
CA TYR A 51 11.61 -11.91 -10.76
C TYR A 51 10.75 -13.09 -10.33
N ILE A 52 9.51 -12.83 -9.89
CA ILE A 52 8.58 -13.86 -9.40
C ILE A 52 8.28 -14.88 -10.51
N TRP A 53 8.11 -14.44 -11.76
CA TRP A 53 7.79 -15.31 -12.89
C TRP A 53 9.00 -15.89 -13.62
N ALA A 54 10.21 -15.38 -13.37
CA ALA A 54 11.43 -15.92 -13.97
C ALA A 54 11.77 -17.32 -13.43
N SER A 55 12.26 -18.18 -14.31
CA SER A 55 12.88 -19.47 -13.97
C SER A 55 14.15 -19.28 -13.14
N LYS A 56 14.64 -20.35 -12.49
CA LYS A 56 15.86 -20.28 -11.67
C LYS A 56 17.07 -19.78 -12.46
N GLN A 57 17.26 -20.28 -13.69
CA GLN A 57 18.37 -19.86 -14.57
C GLN A 57 18.26 -18.39 -14.99
N GLU A 58 17.04 -17.90 -15.26
CA GLU A 58 16.80 -16.49 -15.58
C GLU A 58 17.07 -15.60 -14.38
N ARG A 59 16.64 -15.99 -13.18
CA ARG A 59 16.89 -15.26 -11.92
C ARG A 59 18.38 -15.15 -11.58
N GLU A 60 19.18 -16.15 -11.93
CA GLU A 60 20.63 -16.15 -11.72
C GLU A 60 21.34 -15.16 -12.65
N LYS A 61 20.86 -15.00 -13.88
CA LYS A 61 21.41 -14.09 -14.89
C LYS A 61 20.82 -12.67 -14.86
N MET A 62 19.73 -12.47 -14.12
CA MET A 62 18.99 -11.21 -14.06
C MET A 62 19.76 -10.13 -13.29
N ASN A 63 19.91 -8.94 -13.89
CA ASN A 63 20.28 -7.74 -13.14
C ASN A 63 19.11 -7.32 -12.23
N LYS A 64 19.21 -7.62 -10.93
CA LYS A 64 18.13 -7.44 -9.94
C LYS A 64 17.96 -5.99 -9.47
N LYS A 65 19.00 -5.16 -9.62
CA LYS A 65 19.02 -3.78 -9.12
C LYS A 65 17.86 -2.89 -9.59
N PRO A 66 17.52 -2.81 -10.90
CA PRO A 66 16.38 -2.00 -11.34
C PRO A 66 15.05 -2.50 -10.76
N TYR A 67 14.89 -3.81 -10.64
CA TYR A 67 13.68 -4.41 -10.07
C TYR A 67 13.55 -4.13 -8.58
N TYR A 68 14.66 -4.19 -7.81
CA TYR A 68 14.68 -3.79 -6.40
C TYR A 68 14.28 -2.33 -6.23
N ARG A 69 14.81 -1.43 -7.07
CA ARG A 69 14.46 -0.01 -7.04
C ARG A 69 12.98 0.23 -7.34
N GLN A 70 12.43 -0.47 -8.35
CA GLN A 70 11.02 -0.38 -8.70
C GLN A 70 10.13 -0.88 -7.55
N THR A 71 10.44 -2.05 -6.99
CA THR A 71 9.76 -2.59 -5.81
C THR A 71 9.84 -1.61 -4.65
N ALA A 72 11.02 -1.04 -4.37
CA ALA A 72 11.18 -0.09 -3.28
C ALA A 72 10.29 1.14 -3.40
N ILE A 73 10.21 1.73 -4.61
CA ILE A 73 9.38 2.91 -4.89
C ILE A 73 7.89 2.57 -4.78
N VAL A 74 7.44 1.46 -5.36
CA VAL A 74 6.04 1.03 -5.30
C VAL A 74 5.61 0.79 -3.85
N PHE A 75 6.41 0.06 -3.08
CA PHE A 75 6.12 -0.22 -1.67
C PHE A 75 6.21 1.04 -0.79
N ALA A 76 7.07 2.02 -1.11
CA ALA A 76 7.09 3.31 -0.42
C ALA A 76 5.79 4.09 -0.63
N LEU A 77 5.30 4.14 -1.87
CA LEU A 77 4.03 4.81 -2.20
C LEU A 77 2.84 4.11 -1.55
N ILE A 78 2.82 2.78 -1.52
CA ILE A 78 1.79 2.01 -0.81
C ILE A 78 1.85 2.30 0.71
N ALA A 79 3.03 2.29 1.31
CA ALA A 79 3.19 2.64 2.72
C ALA A 79 2.67 4.06 3.02
N PHE A 80 2.98 5.02 2.14
CA PHE A 80 2.48 6.39 2.22
C PHE A 80 0.94 6.45 2.12
N THR A 81 0.31 5.69 1.21
CA THR A 81 -1.16 5.66 1.12
C THR A 81 -1.82 5.15 2.40
N PHE A 82 -1.31 4.06 2.99
CA PHE A 82 -1.84 3.53 4.25
C PHE A 82 -1.61 4.47 5.42
N LEU A 83 -0.48 5.19 5.44
CA LEU A 83 -0.22 6.21 6.44
C LEU A 83 -1.22 7.38 6.31
N CYS A 84 -1.47 7.88 5.10
CA CYS A 84 -2.47 8.92 4.86
C CYS A 84 -3.88 8.46 5.26
N MET A 85 -4.25 7.21 4.96
CA MET A 85 -5.53 6.64 5.40
C MET A 85 -5.64 6.60 6.92
N ALA A 86 -4.60 6.14 7.63
CA ALA A 86 -4.61 6.13 9.09
C ALA A 86 -4.76 7.55 9.68
N VAL A 87 -4.06 8.54 9.12
CA VAL A 87 -4.16 9.94 9.55
C VAL A 87 -5.56 10.50 9.26
N GLU A 88 -6.12 10.21 8.09
CA GLU A 88 -7.47 10.65 7.71
C GLU A 88 -8.51 10.11 8.68
N ILE A 89 -8.48 8.81 8.99
CA ILE A 89 -9.41 8.18 9.94
C ILE A 89 -9.31 8.83 11.33
N ILE A 90 -8.11 9.16 11.79
CA ILE A 90 -7.90 9.75 13.13
C ILE A 90 -8.31 11.23 13.19
N THR A 91 -8.12 11.97 12.09
CA THR A 91 -8.20 13.44 12.10
C THR A 91 -9.42 13.99 11.36
N GLY A 92 -10.12 13.17 10.57
CA GLY A 92 -11.20 13.59 9.68
C GLY A 92 -10.73 14.52 8.55
N MET A 93 -9.43 14.55 8.22
CA MET A 93 -8.88 15.42 7.18
C MET A 93 -9.22 14.90 5.78
N GLU A 94 -10.43 15.20 5.29
CA GLU A 94 -10.96 14.68 4.03
C GLU A 94 -10.09 14.99 2.79
N TRP A 95 -9.30 16.07 2.81
CA TRP A 95 -8.38 16.40 1.71
C TRP A 95 -7.29 15.34 1.49
N LEU A 96 -7.02 14.48 2.48
CA LEU A 96 -6.12 13.34 2.33
C LEU A 96 -6.64 12.32 1.32
N TRP A 97 -7.95 12.23 1.07
CA TRP A 97 -8.49 11.38 0.00
C TRP A 97 -7.98 11.80 -1.39
N ILE A 98 -7.78 13.09 -1.61
CA ILE A 98 -7.19 13.60 -2.86
C ILE A 98 -5.72 13.15 -2.96
N VAL A 99 -4.98 13.23 -1.86
CA VAL A 99 -3.58 12.79 -1.78
C VAL A 99 -3.45 11.28 -2.02
N ILE A 100 -4.31 10.49 -1.39
CA ILE A 100 -4.38 9.03 -1.56
C ILE A 100 -4.70 8.68 -3.02
N GLY A 101 -5.70 9.33 -3.62
CA GLY A 101 -6.06 9.15 -5.02
C GLY A 101 -4.90 9.48 -5.97
N ALA A 102 -4.22 10.60 -5.74
CA ALA A 102 -3.05 10.99 -6.51
C ALA A 102 -1.90 9.97 -6.37
N ALA A 103 -1.65 9.47 -5.16
CA ALA A 103 -0.63 8.45 -4.92
C ALA A 103 -0.93 7.14 -5.66
N TYR A 104 -2.20 6.69 -5.72
CA TYR A 104 -2.58 5.52 -6.52
C TYR A 104 -2.34 5.72 -8.02
N ILE A 105 -2.68 6.90 -8.55
CA ILE A 105 -2.40 7.24 -9.96
C ILE A 105 -0.88 7.20 -10.20
N LEU A 106 -0.07 7.76 -9.29
CA LEU A 106 1.38 7.72 -9.40
C LEU A 106 1.94 6.29 -9.38
N VAL A 107 1.44 5.42 -8.49
CA VAL A 107 1.82 4.00 -8.47
C VAL A 107 1.49 3.34 -9.80
N PHE A 108 0.28 3.56 -10.34
CA PHE A 108 -0.14 2.96 -11.60
C PHE A 108 0.71 3.44 -12.77
N VAL A 109 0.89 4.76 -12.91
CA VAL A 109 1.73 5.36 -13.97
C VAL A 109 3.17 4.86 -13.86
N TYR A 110 3.72 4.83 -12.64
CA TYR A 110 5.07 4.33 -12.41
C TYR A 110 5.19 2.86 -12.77
N ALA A 111 4.25 2.01 -12.34
CA ALA A 111 4.22 0.58 -12.62
C ALA A 111 4.12 0.29 -14.13
N VAL A 112 3.27 1.01 -14.85
CA VAL A 112 3.14 0.89 -16.32
C VAL A 112 4.42 1.31 -17.01
N LYS A 113 4.95 2.51 -16.71
CA LYS A 113 6.20 2.99 -17.32
C LYS A 113 7.37 2.07 -17.05
N SER A 114 7.45 1.51 -15.84
CA SER A 114 8.52 0.59 -15.47
C SER A 114 8.36 -0.83 -16.00
N SER A 115 7.18 -1.17 -16.56
CA SER A 115 6.93 -2.45 -17.23
C SER A 115 7.19 -2.39 -18.75
N ILE A 116 7.25 -1.20 -19.33
CA ILE A 116 7.60 -0.97 -20.73
C ILE A 116 9.13 -0.83 -20.82
N LYS A 117 9.76 -1.63 -21.69
CA LYS A 117 11.21 -1.59 -21.93
C LYS A 117 11.65 -0.32 -22.65
#